data_AF-A0A9P1H2X4-F1
#
_entry.id   AF-A0A9P1H2X4-F1
#
_cell.length_a   1.000
_cell.length_b   1.000
_cell.length_c   1.000
_cell.angle_alpha   90.00
_cell.angle_beta   90.00
_cell.angle_gamma   90.00
#
_symmetry.space_group_name_H-M   'P 1'
#
loop_
_entity.id
_entity.type
_entity.pdbx_description
1 polymer ?
#
loop_
_entity_poly.entity_id
_entity_poly.type
_entity_poly.pdbx_seq_one_letter_code
_entity_poly.pdbx_strand_id
1 'polypeptide(L)'
;MEAGAATTPRAPASLESFPNEIILHILYFLPPEDNLLCFQLLSKHLNDLSNKPLLWRHHCSDSFKYWNPDHEFQRKLEGPVSDHDWKRLFIVRKQRNARIAHLFDGILATKLGRLRKFEQVCHMGYDAKDFLLDQCHIDDSVEDVLARR
;
A
#
# COMPACT_ATOMS: atom_id res chain seq x y z
N MET A 1 61.85 -12.51 10.45
CA MET A 1 61.16 -11.65 11.42
C MET A 1 59.94 -11.11 10.69
N GLU A 2 58.78 -11.67 11.00
CA GLU A 2 57.57 -11.63 10.18
C GLU A 2 57.01 -10.21 10.00
N ALA A 3 56.65 -9.90 8.75
CA ALA A 3 55.93 -8.69 8.41
C ALA A 3 54.48 -8.83 8.91
N GLY A 4 54.11 -7.98 9.87
CA GLY A 4 52.74 -7.91 10.39
C GLY A 4 51.76 -7.55 9.28
N ALA A 5 50.83 -8.46 8.98
CA ALA A 5 49.72 -8.20 8.09
C ALA A 5 48.82 -7.13 8.70
N ALA A 6 48.78 -5.96 8.07
CA ALA A 6 47.87 -4.89 8.44
C ALA A 6 46.43 -5.30 8.09
N THR A 7 45.65 -5.66 9.11
CA THR A 7 44.21 -5.90 8.99
C THR A 7 43.52 -4.58 8.64
N THR A 8 43.15 -4.40 7.37
CA THR A 8 42.31 -3.27 6.94
C THR A 8 40.98 -3.31 7.69
N PRO A 9 40.50 -2.17 8.24
CA PRO A 9 39.23 -2.12 8.94
C PRO A 9 38.08 -2.42 7.97
N ARG A 10 37.26 -3.42 8.30
CA ARG A 10 36.07 -3.78 7.54
C ARG A 10 35.10 -2.61 7.59
N ALA A 11 34.83 -2.00 6.42
CA ALA A 11 33.84 -0.94 6.32
C ALA A 11 32.48 -1.40 6.89
N PRO A 12 31.74 -0.54 7.60
CA PRO A 12 30.43 -0.91 8.11
C PRO A 12 29.52 -1.29 6.93
N ALA A 13 28.82 -2.41 7.06
CA ALA A 13 27.86 -2.83 6.05
C ALA A 13 26.77 -1.75 5.92
N SER A 14 26.59 -1.24 4.71
CA SER A 14 25.54 -0.28 4.37
C SER A 14 24.51 -0.95 3.48
N LEU A 15 23.24 -0.53 3.56
CA LEU A 15 22.20 -1.00 2.65
C LEU A 15 22.59 -0.76 1.18
N GLU A 16 23.32 0.31 0.90
CA GLU A 16 23.80 0.66 -0.45
C GLU A 16 24.87 -0.30 -1.00
N SER A 17 25.46 -1.16 -0.15
CA SER A 17 26.41 -2.18 -0.60
C SER A 17 25.74 -3.43 -1.16
N PHE A 18 24.41 -3.57 -0.99
CA PHE A 18 23.66 -4.69 -1.56
C PHE A 18 23.33 -4.44 -3.03
N PRO A 19 23.27 -5.51 -3.86
CA PRO A 19 22.77 -5.42 -5.22
C PRO A 19 21.33 -4.89 -5.25
N ASN A 20 20.99 -4.17 -6.32
CA ASN A 20 19.69 -3.54 -6.50
C ASN A 20 18.53 -4.55 -6.46
N GLU A 21 18.77 -5.76 -6.94
CA GLU A 21 17.81 -6.87 -6.93
C GLU A 21 17.45 -7.27 -5.51
N ILE A 22 18.42 -7.25 -4.58
CA ILE A 22 18.20 -7.60 -3.17
C ILE A 22 17.42 -6.49 -2.47
N ILE A 23 17.80 -5.23 -2.69
CA ILE A 23 17.09 -4.07 -2.14
C ILE A 23 15.65 -4.06 -2.66
N LEU A 24 15.47 -4.27 -3.97
CA LEU A 24 14.14 -4.34 -4.58
C LEU A 24 13.33 -5.49 -4.00
N HIS A 25 13.93 -6.67 -3.81
CA HIS A 25 13.27 -7.82 -3.19
C HIS A 25 12.80 -7.51 -1.77
N ILE A 26 13.60 -6.80 -0.96
CA ILE A 26 13.18 -6.34 0.37
C ILE A 26 11.94 -5.44 0.26
N LEU A 27 11.89 -4.52 -0.70
CA LEU A 27 10.74 -3.65 -0.90
C LEU A 27 9.44 -4.40 -1.21
N TYR A 28 9.50 -5.58 -1.84
CA TYR A 28 8.31 -6.43 -2.05
C TYR A 28 7.70 -6.95 -0.74
N PHE A 29 8.47 -7.08 0.34
CA PHE A 29 7.99 -7.57 1.64
C PHE A 29 7.60 -6.45 2.62
N LEU A 30 7.82 -5.20 2.24
CA LEU A 30 7.50 -4.07 3.10
C LEU A 30 6.08 -3.57 2.81
N PRO A 31 5.37 -3.06 3.83
CA PRO A 31 4.14 -2.31 3.62
C PRO A 31 4.37 -1.18 2.61
N PRO A 32 3.54 -1.05 1.58
CA PRO A 32 3.69 0.00 0.55
C PRO A 32 3.71 1.42 1.15
N GLU A 33 3.07 1.62 2.30
CA GLU A 33 3.04 2.87 3.06
C GLU A 33 4.42 3.25 3.60
N ASP A 34 5.18 2.28 4.13
CA ASP A 34 6.54 2.51 4.60
C ASP A 34 7.45 2.89 3.43
N ASN A 35 7.20 2.31 2.26
CA ASN A 35 7.86 2.74 1.04
C ASN A 35 7.54 4.21 0.70
N LEU A 36 6.27 4.61 0.80
CA LEU A 36 5.84 5.99 0.50
C LEU A 36 6.37 7.02 1.50
N LEU A 37 6.35 6.70 2.78
CA LEU A 37 6.61 7.65 3.86
C LEU A 37 8.08 7.69 4.27
N CYS A 38 8.82 6.60 4.04
CA CYS A 38 10.18 6.44 4.54
C CYS A 38 11.16 6.11 3.40
N PHE A 39 11.11 4.90 2.83
CA PHE A 39 12.22 4.37 2.02
C PHE A 39 12.57 5.21 0.80
N GLN A 40 11.58 5.64 0.03
CA GLN A 40 11.83 6.41 -1.19
C GLN A 40 12.43 7.80 -0.91
N LEU A 41 12.39 8.29 0.33
CA LEU A 41 12.86 9.61 0.73
C LEU A 41 14.30 9.58 1.28
N LEU A 42 14.86 8.40 1.53
CA LEU A 42 16.16 8.25 2.19
C LEU A 42 17.34 8.59 1.27
N SER A 43 17.27 8.22 -0.01
CA SER A 43 18.32 8.54 -0.98
C SER A 43 17.78 8.54 -2.42
N LYS A 44 18.53 9.14 -3.34
CA LYS A 44 18.18 9.12 -4.78
C LYS A 44 18.12 7.70 -5.33
N HIS A 45 19.08 6.86 -4.95
CA HIS A 45 19.13 5.48 -5.39
C HIS A 45 17.91 4.68 -4.91
N LEU A 46 17.55 4.83 -3.64
CA LEU A 46 16.35 4.18 -3.09
C LEU A 46 15.07 4.75 -3.72
N ASN A 47 15.02 6.05 -4.01
CA ASN A 47 13.90 6.64 -4.74
C ASN A 47 13.68 5.94 -6.09
N ASP A 48 14.74 5.73 -6.87
CA ASP A 48 14.64 5.10 -8.19
C ASP A 48 14.19 3.62 -8.11
N LEU A 49 14.64 2.88 -7.10
CA LEU A 49 14.22 1.48 -6.86
C LEU A 49 12.79 1.39 -6.33
N SER A 50 12.44 2.24 -5.36
CA SER A 50 11.11 2.34 -4.76
C SER A 50 10.01 2.74 -5.74
N ASN A 51 10.37 3.36 -6.87
CA ASN A 51 9.44 3.81 -7.90
C ASN A 51 9.34 2.87 -9.11
N LYS A 52 9.89 1.65 -9.04
CA LYS A 52 9.79 0.69 -10.14
C LYS A 52 8.33 0.30 -10.41
N PRO A 53 7.84 0.36 -11.67
CA PRO A 53 6.46 0.03 -12.00
C PRO A 53 6.04 -1.39 -11.58
N LEU A 54 6.93 -2.37 -11.70
CA LEU A 54 6.68 -3.76 -11.30
C LEU A 54 6.40 -3.93 -9.81
N LEU A 55 7.06 -3.14 -8.96
CA LEU A 55 6.85 -3.14 -7.52
C LEU A 55 5.43 -2.63 -7.20
N TRP A 56 5.04 -1.51 -7.79
CA TRP A 56 3.71 -0.92 -7.57
C TRP A 56 2.58 -1.75 -8.17
N ARG A 57 2.79 -2.42 -9.30
CA ARG A 57 1.84 -3.39 -9.85
C ARG A 57 1.59 -4.53 -8.86
N HIS A 58 2.65 -5.06 -8.26
CA HIS A 58 2.54 -6.10 -7.23
C HIS A 58 1.78 -5.59 -6.01
N HIS A 59 2.15 -4.43 -5.46
CA HIS A 59 1.42 -3.86 -4.32
C HIS A 59 -0.06 -3.60 -4.61
N CYS A 60 -0.42 -3.17 -5.82
CA CYS A 60 -1.83 -3.06 -6.21
C CYS A 60 -2.55 -4.42 -6.18
N SER A 61 -1.88 -5.47 -6.65
CA SER A 61 -2.46 -6.81 -6.74
C SER A 61 -2.57 -7.50 -5.38
N ASP A 62 -1.60 -7.25 -4.50
CA ASP A 62 -1.50 -7.86 -3.18
C ASP A 62 -2.37 -7.15 -2.13
N SER A 63 -2.39 -5.80 -2.15
CA SER A 63 -3.10 -5.02 -1.13
C SER A 63 -4.61 -4.88 -1.35
N PHE A 64 -5.13 -5.19 -2.54
CA PHE A 64 -6.54 -4.96 -2.88
C PHE A 64 -7.13 -6.13 -3.66
N LYS A 65 -8.22 -6.71 -3.14
CA LYS A 65 -8.91 -7.84 -3.77
C LYS A 65 -10.02 -7.39 -4.70
N TYR A 66 -10.70 -6.29 -4.37
CA TYR A 66 -11.77 -5.75 -5.20
C TYR A 66 -11.41 -4.39 -5.78
N TRP A 67 -11.71 -4.24 -7.06
CA TRP A 67 -11.46 -3.04 -7.84
C TRP A 67 -12.73 -2.61 -8.54
N ASN A 68 -13.07 -1.33 -8.40
CA ASN A 68 -14.16 -0.76 -9.16
C ASN A 68 -13.82 -0.69 -10.66
N PRO A 69 -14.79 -0.91 -11.59
CA PRO A 69 -14.52 -0.99 -13.02
C PRO A 69 -13.89 0.28 -13.62
N ASP A 70 -14.08 1.44 -13.00
CA ASP A 70 -13.50 2.72 -13.41
C ASP A 70 -11.96 2.74 -13.37
N HIS A 71 -11.34 1.85 -12.60
CA HIS A 71 -9.88 1.69 -12.60
C HIS A 71 -9.35 0.88 -13.78
N GLU A 72 -10.22 0.13 -14.46
CA GLU A 72 -9.85 -0.81 -15.53
C GLU A 72 -8.72 -1.77 -15.12
N PHE A 73 -8.68 -2.16 -13.84
CA PHE A 73 -7.53 -2.85 -13.25
C PHE A 73 -7.14 -4.14 -13.99
N GLN A 74 -8.13 -4.96 -14.35
CA GLN A 74 -7.90 -6.19 -15.09
C GLN A 74 -7.27 -5.94 -16.48
N ARG A 75 -7.78 -4.95 -17.21
CA ARG A 75 -7.22 -4.53 -18.50
C ARG A 75 -5.78 -4.05 -18.35
N LYS A 76 -5.47 -3.31 -17.28
CA LYS A 76 -4.11 -2.83 -16.98
C LYS A 76 -3.15 -3.98 -16.65
N LEU A 77 -3.62 -5.04 -15.99
CA LEU A 77 -2.79 -6.21 -15.67
C LEU A 77 -2.39 -7.00 -16.92
N GLU A 78 -3.24 -7.03 -17.94
CA GLU A 78 -2.97 -7.71 -19.22
C GLU A 78 -2.02 -6.92 -20.12
N GLY A 79 -1.90 -5.61 -19.89
CA GLY A 79 -1.01 -4.73 -20.64
C GLY A 79 0.45 -4.72 -20.16
N PRO A 80 1.35 -4.08 -20.94
CA PRO A 80 2.71 -3.79 -20.51
C PRO A 80 2.75 -2.96 -19.23
N VAL A 81 3.66 -3.30 -18.32
CA VAL A 81 3.76 -2.64 -17.01
C VAL A 81 4.14 -1.16 -17.13
N SER A 82 4.87 -0.80 -18.18
CA SER A 82 5.27 0.57 -18.51
C SER A 82 4.12 1.51 -18.86
N ASP A 83 2.97 0.97 -19.29
CA ASP A 83 1.90 1.77 -19.89
C ASP A 83 1.00 2.44 -18.84
N HIS A 84 1.21 2.11 -17.57
CA HIS A 84 0.34 2.50 -16.48
C HIS A 84 1.15 3.02 -15.28
N ASP A 85 0.68 4.11 -14.70
CA ASP A 85 1.20 4.64 -13.44
C ASP A 85 0.59 3.86 -12.26
N TRP A 86 1.20 2.71 -11.97
CA TRP A 86 0.78 1.81 -10.89
C TRP A 86 0.86 2.46 -9.51
N LYS A 87 1.85 3.33 -9.29
CA LYS A 87 2.01 4.02 -8.00
C LYS A 87 0.85 4.97 -7.76
N ARG A 88 0.50 5.78 -8.77
CA ARG A 88 -0.66 6.67 -8.68
C ARG A 88 -1.94 5.89 -8.47
N LEU A 89 -2.12 4.77 -9.17
CA LEU A 89 -3.29 3.91 -8.99
C LEU A 89 -3.40 3.41 -7.54
N PHE A 90 -2.31 2.93 -6.97
CA PHE A 90 -2.25 2.51 -5.57
C PHE A 90 -2.65 3.64 -4.60
N ILE A 91 -2.07 4.83 -4.79
CA ILE A 91 -2.35 6.00 -3.93
C ILE A 91 -3.83 6.40 -4.01
N VAL A 92 -4.40 6.46 -5.22
CA VAL A 92 -5.83 6.77 -5.41
C VAL A 92 -6.70 5.73 -4.70
N ARG A 93 -6.38 4.44 -4.84
CA ARG A 93 -7.11 3.35 -4.17
C ARG A 93 -7.02 3.45 -2.64
N LYS A 94 -5.86 3.80 -2.07
CA LYS A 94 -5.69 4.07 -0.63
C LYS A 94 -6.49 5.28 -0.15
N GLN A 95 -6.47 6.38 -0.89
CA GLN A 95 -7.27 7.56 -0.55
C GLN A 95 -8.76 7.24 -0.53
N ARG A 96 -9.23 6.41 -1.48
CA ARG A 96 -10.60 5.89 -1.45
C ARG A 96 -10.88 5.08 -0.19
N ASN A 97 -10.00 4.14 0.20
CA ASN A 97 -10.17 3.39 1.45
C ASN A 97 -10.23 4.29 2.69
N ALA A 98 -9.34 5.27 2.81
CA ALA A 98 -9.36 6.21 3.93
C ALA A 98 -10.68 7.02 3.97
N ARG A 99 -11.21 7.40 2.80
CA ARG A 99 -12.50 8.09 2.71
C ARG A 99 -13.66 7.18 3.12
N ILE A 100 -13.65 5.91 2.71
CA ILE A 100 -14.67 4.92 3.09
C ILE A 100 -14.66 4.74 4.61
N ALA A 101 -13.48 4.53 5.21
CA ALA A 101 -13.33 4.40 6.65
C ALA A 101 -13.91 5.60 7.41
N HIS A 102 -13.54 6.81 6.99
CA HIS A 102 -14.07 8.04 7.61
C HIS A 102 -15.60 8.18 7.48
N LEU A 103 -16.17 7.83 6.32
CA LEU A 103 -17.62 7.84 6.12
C LEU A 103 -18.32 6.80 7.00
N PHE A 104 -17.73 5.61 7.12
CA PHE A 104 -18.23 4.51 7.92
C PHE A 104 -18.21 4.85 9.41
N ASP A 105 -17.11 5.36 9.95
CA ASP A 105 -17.05 5.81 11.35
C ASP A 105 -18.09 6.92 11.60
N GLY A 106 -18.28 7.82 10.64
CA GLY A 106 -19.33 8.85 10.70
C GLY A 106 -20.77 8.32 10.60
N ILE A 107 -20.99 7.12 10.06
CA ILE A 107 -22.29 6.41 10.04
C ILE A 107 -22.56 5.83 11.43
N LEU A 108 -21.54 5.22 12.04
CA LEU A 108 -21.62 4.61 13.37
C LEU A 108 -21.83 5.67 14.45
N ALA A 109 -21.05 6.75 14.42
CA ALA A 109 -21.04 7.78 15.46
C ALA A 109 -22.35 8.59 15.55
N THR A 110 -23.07 8.80 14.45
CA THR A 110 -24.29 9.65 14.46
C THR A 110 -25.36 9.21 13.47
N LYS A 111 -26.62 9.49 13.81
CA LYS A 111 -27.76 9.33 12.91
C LYS A 111 -27.84 10.46 11.86
N LEU A 112 -27.25 11.63 12.15
CA LEU A 112 -27.34 12.78 11.27
C LEU A 112 -26.54 12.56 9.97
N GLY A 113 -27.20 12.78 8.83
CA GLY A 113 -26.59 12.66 7.51
C GLY A 113 -26.17 11.24 7.12
N ARG A 114 -26.63 10.22 7.86
CA ARG A 114 -26.23 8.81 7.64
C ARG A 114 -26.57 8.31 6.24
N LEU A 115 -27.76 8.64 5.74
CA LEU A 115 -28.18 8.25 4.39
C LEU A 115 -27.22 8.78 3.31
N ARG A 116 -26.79 10.05 3.43
CA ARG A 116 -25.82 10.65 2.50
C ARG A 116 -24.44 9.98 2.58
N LYS A 117 -24.02 9.57 3.79
CA LYS A 117 -22.75 8.85 3.96
C LYS A 117 -22.82 7.45 3.34
N PHE A 118 -23.92 6.72 3.55
CA PHE A 118 -24.16 5.44 2.90
C PHE A 118 -24.16 5.58 1.38
N GLU A 119 -24.89 6.57 0.85
CA GLU A 119 -24.90 6.88 -0.58
C GLU A 119 -23.48 7.10 -1.10
N GLN A 120 -22.64 7.90 -0.42
CA GLN A 120 -21.26 8.11 -0.82
C GLN A 120 -20.43 6.83 -0.82
N VAL A 121 -20.59 5.95 0.18
CA VAL A 121 -19.91 4.65 0.23
C VAL A 121 -20.36 3.77 -0.94
N CYS A 122 -21.66 3.73 -1.25
CA CYS A 122 -22.20 2.97 -2.38
C CYS A 122 -21.65 3.46 -3.73
N HIS A 123 -21.47 4.77 -3.91
CA HIS A 123 -20.90 5.34 -5.13
C HIS A 123 -19.44 4.94 -5.39
N MET A 124 -18.71 4.51 -4.35
CA MET A 124 -17.34 4.01 -4.49
C MET A 124 -17.29 2.55 -4.98
N GLY A 125 -18.46 1.90 -5.09
CA GLY A 125 -18.62 0.60 -5.74
C GLY A 125 -17.75 -0.48 -5.11
N TYR A 126 -17.08 -1.27 -5.96
CA TYR A 126 -16.28 -2.40 -5.49
C TYR A 126 -15.07 -1.99 -4.65
N ASP A 127 -14.62 -0.73 -4.72
CA ASP A 127 -13.53 -0.26 -3.87
C ASP A 127 -13.92 -0.25 -2.39
N ALA A 128 -15.21 -0.09 -2.09
CA ALA A 128 -15.72 -0.15 -0.72
C ALA A 128 -15.73 -1.58 -0.16
N LYS A 129 -15.75 -2.58 -1.04
CA LYS A 129 -16.03 -3.97 -0.67
C LYS A 129 -14.95 -4.58 0.22
N ASP A 130 -13.67 -4.33 -0.09
CA ASP A 130 -12.55 -4.81 0.74
C ASP A 130 -12.75 -4.34 2.20
N PHE A 131 -12.85 -3.03 2.38
CA PHE A 131 -13.01 -2.43 3.71
C PHE A 131 -14.26 -2.92 4.43
N LEU A 132 -15.42 -2.95 3.76
CA LEU A 132 -16.67 -3.35 4.41
C LEU A 132 -16.66 -4.82 4.85
N LEU A 133 -16.05 -5.72 4.07
CA LEU A 133 -15.88 -7.11 4.48
C LEU A 133 -14.95 -7.24 5.69
N ASP A 134 -13.87 -6.44 5.75
CA ASP A 134 -12.99 -6.41 6.91
C ASP A 134 -13.74 -5.98 8.18
N GLN A 135 -14.68 -5.03 8.07
CA GLN A 135 -15.51 -4.62 9.21
C GLN A 135 -16.44 -5.74 9.71
N CYS A 136 -16.99 -6.57 8.82
CA CYS A 136 -17.82 -7.71 9.21
C CYS A 136 -17.03 -8.77 10.01
N HIS A 137 -15.73 -8.86 9.79
CA HIS A 137 -14.84 -9.83 10.42
C HIS A 137 -14.00 -9.25 11.56
N ILE A 138 -14.29 -8.02 11.99
CA ILE A 138 -13.54 -7.36 13.06
C ILE A 138 -13.70 -8.12 14.39
N ASP A 139 -12.63 -8.10 15.18
CA ASP A 139 -12.53 -8.80 16.45
C ASP A 139 -13.55 -8.29 17.48
N ASP A 140 -14.01 -9.18 18.36
CA ASP A 140 -15.00 -8.86 19.41
C ASP A 140 -14.47 -7.87 20.46
N SER A 141 -13.16 -7.62 20.53
CA SER A 141 -12.57 -6.62 21.44
C SER A 141 -12.86 -5.17 21.05
N VAL A 142 -13.38 -4.93 19.84
CA VAL A 142 -13.71 -3.57 19.38
C VAL A 142 -15.01 -3.09 20.02
N GLU A 143 -14.98 -1.90 20.64
CA GLU A 143 -16.10 -1.33 21.42
C GLU A 143 -17.43 -1.27 20.64
N ASP A 144 -17.37 -0.93 19.35
CA ASP A 144 -18.52 -0.80 18.47
C ASP A 144 -18.73 -2.02 17.54
N VAL A 145 -18.19 -3.19 17.87
CA VAL A 145 -18.26 -4.41 17.04
C VAL A 145 -19.69 -4.77 16.62
N LEU A 146 -20.68 -4.59 17.51
CA LEU A 146 -22.10 -4.87 17.22
C LEU A 146 -22.69 -3.92 16.18
N ALA A 147 -22.14 -2.71 16.03
CA ALA A 147 -22.58 -1.76 15.02
C ALA A 147 -21.82 -1.92 13.69
N ARG A 148 -20.70 -2.65 13.68
CA ARG A 148 -19.88 -2.93 12.50
C ARG A 148 -20.30 -4.21 11.73
N ARG A 149 -20.99 -5.13 12.40
CA ARG A 149 -21.58 -6.36 11.83
C ARG A 149 -22.99 -6.13 11.30
#